data_AF-A0A127T6Q4-F1
#
_entry.id   AF-A0A127T6Q4-F1
#
_cell.length_a   1.000
_cell.length_b   1.000
_cell.length_c   1.000
_cell.angle_alpha   90.00
_cell.angle_beta   90.00
_cell.angle_gamma   90.00
#
_symmetry.space_group_name_H-M   'P 1'
#
loop_
_entity.id
_entity.type
_entity.pdbx_description
1 polymer ?
#
loop_
_entity_poly.entity_id
_entity_poly.type
_entity_poly.pdbx_seq_one_letter_code
_entity_poly.pdbx_strand_id
1 'polypeptide(L)'
;MGDSAPHKALRLIGTGLVILLPVVLALWFAQLRAKAETIDQLHSFSQLALQKTEMVIREADQARAKASQYRGELCSADHQRYLLHIVRGLLYVEDLIYANGQRFICSTSVHQQTGWRMPAANYTKKPDVAIYYYRDTPFYPGFAMNYMQKGPYVVVVNPFSYSSVIASDRDLAYGVFDTKTNLFFSVSNNVEPAELHALIREGDTFFNQNGRVYTIARSAIRPIAVIMSTSRASYYHNFCDQASLTLPLGIICSILLVLVWSRPRPTVSLAAQYAAAGSELPPAAPALPADYRY
;
A
#
# COMPACT_ATOMS: atom_id res chain seq x y z
N MET A 1 47.21 45.42 4.80
CA MET A 1 45.74 45.65 4.71
C MET A 1 45.16 44.53 3.90
N GLY A 2 44.65 43.51 4.60
CA GLY A 2 44.06 42.32 4.01
C GLY A 2 42.54 42.47 3.98
N ASP A 3 41.98 42.42 2.78
CA ASP A 3 40.54 42.32 2.55
C ASP A 3 40.32 41.78 1.14
N SER A 4 40.25 40.44 0.98
CA SER A 4 39.84 39.79 -0.29
C SER A 4 39.74 38.26 -0.24
N ALA A 5 40.23 37.61 0.81
CA ALA A 5 40.06 36.16 0.99
C ALA A 5 38.62 35.73 1.37
N PRO A 6 37.91 36.40 2.30
CA PRO A 6 36.62 35.88 2.78
C PRO A 6 35.52 36.00 1.72
N HIS A 7 35.52 37.05 0.90
CA HIS A 7 34.48 37.25 -0.13
C HIS A 7 34.59 36.29 -1.31
N LYS A 8 35.80 35.86 -1.71
CA LYS A 8 35.99 34.86 -2.76
C LYS A 8 35.59 33.45 -2.28
N ALA A 9 35.96 33.10 -1.04
CA ALA A 9 35.57 31.84 -0.42
C ALA A 9 34.05 31.75 -0.22
N LEU A 10 33.42 32.82 0.27
CA LEU A 10 31.96 32.89 0.47
C LEU A 10 31.19 32.81 -0.86
N ARG A 11 31.72 33.39 -1.94
CA ARG A 11 31.16 33.24 -3.29
C ARG A 11 31.23 31.80 -3.78
N LEU A 12 32.39 31.14 -3.66
CA LEU A 12 32.56 29.75 -4.08
C LEU A 12 31.63 28.80 -3.32
N ILE A 13 31.51 28.97 -1.99
CA ILE A 13 30.60 28.20 -1.14
C ILE A 13 29.14 28.47 -1.51
N GLY A 14 28.76 29.73 -1.72
CA GLY A 14 27.41 30.10 -2.16
C GLY A 14 27.06 29.54 -3.54
N THR A 15 28.01 29.50 -4.47
CA THR A 15 27.80 28.93 -5.81
C THR A 15 27.62 27.41 -5.74
N GLY A 16 28.44 26.73 -4.93
CA GLY A 16 28.31 25.30 -4.68
C GLY A 16 26.96 24.95 -4.06
N LEU A 17 26.49 25.74 -3.09
CA LEU A 17 25.19 25.56 -2.44
C LEU A 17 24.02 25.74 -3.43
N VAL A 18 24.07 26.75 -4.31
CA VAL A 18 23.02 27.01 -5.31
C VAL A 18 22.92 25.90 -6.36
N ILE A 19 24.02 25.20 -6.66
CA ILE A 19 24.04 24.10 -7.64
C ILE A 19 23.70 22.75 -6.99
N LEU A 20 24.18 22.48 -5.77
CA LEU A 20 23.93 21.21 -5.08
C LEU A 20 22.53 21.14 -4.48
N LEU A 21 21.99 22.24 -3.95
CA LEU A 21 20.70 22.24 -3.26
C LEU A 21 19.54 21.77 -4.15
N PRO A 22 19.38 22.22 -5.41
CA PRO A 22 18.29 21.76 -6.27
C PRO A 22 18.41 20.28 -6.62
N VAL A 23 19.63 19.77 -6.80
CA VAL A 23 19.89 18.35 -7.08
C VAL A 23 19.52 17.49 -5.87
N VAL A 24 19.95 17.89 -4.66
CA VAL A 24 19.61 17.20 -3.41
C VAL A 24 18.11 17.26 -3.15
N LEU A 25 17.44 18.40 -3.39
CA LEU A 25 16.00 18.54 -3.25
C LEU A 25 15.22 17.72 -4.27
N ALA A 26 15.70 17.61 -5.52
CA ALA A 26 15.08 16.77 -6.53
C ALA A 26 15.19 15.28 -6.16
N LEU A 27 16.36 14.83 -5.70
CA LEU A 27 16.57 13.47 -5.21
C LEU A 27 15.72 13.20 -3.96
N TRP A 28 15.63 14.17 -3.05
CA TRP A 28 14.79 14.09 -1.85
C TRP A 28 13.30 13.98 -2.19
N PHE A 29 12.82 14.82 -3.12
CA PHE A 29 11.43 14.81 -3.57
C PHE A 29 11.10 13.51 -4.32
N ALA A 30 12.03 13.01 -5.14
CA ALA A 30 11.92 11.71 -5.77
C ALA A 30 11.80 10.58 -4.73
N GLN A 31 12.61 10.61 -3.66
CA GLN A 31 12.51 9.64 -2.57
C GLN A 31 11.21 9.74 -1.77
N LEU A 32 10.69 10.96 -1.53
CA LEU A 32 9.40 11.16 -0.85
C LEU A 32 8.24 10.63 -1.69
N ARG A 33 8.21 10.95 -2.98
CA ARG A 33 7.12 10.54 -3.88
C ARG A 33 7.10 9.03 -4.10
N ALA A 34 8.28 8.42 -4.25
CA ALA A 34 8.43 6.97 -4.39
C ALA A 34 7.89 6.21 -3.16
N LYS A 35 8.08 6.75 -1.96
CA LYS A 35 7.51 6.16 -0.75
C LYS A 35 5.98 6.25 -0.73
N ALA A 36 5.42 7.41 -1.09
CA ALA A 36 3.98 7.65 -1.04
C ALA A 36 3.18 6.77 -2.02
N GLU A 37 3.65 6.61 -3.26
CA GLU A 37 2.90 5.85 -4.28
C GLU A 37 2.82 4.34 -3.97
N THR A 38 3.91 3.74 -3.46
CA THR A 38 3.91 2.34 -3.05
C THR A 38 3.02 2.08 -1.83
N ILE A 39 2.95 3.05 -0.90
CA ILE A 39 2.04 2.98 0.24
C ILE A 39 0.59 2.89 -0.25
N ASP A 40 0.19 3.79 -1.15
CA ASP A 40 -1.18 3.86 -1.64
C ASP A 40 -1.58 2.61 -2.44
N GLN A 41 -0.67 2.09 -3.27
CA GLN A 41 -0.90 0.85 -4.03
C GLN A 41 -1.05 -0.37 -3.12
N LEU A 42 -0.11 -0.57 -2.18
CA LEU A 42 -0.13 -1.72 -1.29
C LEU A 42 -1.35 -1.67 -0.35
N HIS A 43 -1.69 -0.46 0.13
CA HIS A 43 -2.92 -0.25 0.88
C HIS A 43 -4.15 -0.61 0.05
N SER A 44 -4.26 -0.13 -1.19
CA SER A 44 -5.39 -0.45 -2.08
C SER A 44 -5.51 -1.95 -2.37
N PHE A 45 -4.39 -2.65 -2.61
CA PHE A 45 -4.39 -4.10 -2.81
C PHE A 45 -4.79 -4.87 -1.55
N SER A 46 -4.33 -4.44 -0.37
CA SER A 46 -4.73 -5.05 0.89
C SER A 46 -6.23 -4.87 1.17
N GLN A 47 -6.82 -3.73 0.80
CA GLN A 47 -8.26 -3.50 0.86
C GLN A 47 -9.03 -4.39 -0.12
N LEU A 48 -8.52 -4.54 -1.34
CA LEU A 48 -9.12 -5.44 -2.33
C LEU A 48 -9.07 -6.90 -1.87
N ALA A 49 -7.98 -7.34 -1.25
CA ALA A 49 -7.85 -8.67 -0.65
C ALA A 49 -8.87 -8.88 0.48
N LEU A 50 -9.06 -7.87 1.35
CA LEU A 50 -10.08 -7.90 2.40
C LEU A 50 -11.49 -7.97 1.81
N GLN A 51 -11.80 -7.16 0.80
CA GLN A 51 -13.10 -7.16 0.14
C GLN A 51 -13.40 -8.52 -0.51
N LYS A 52 -12.39 -9.14 -1.14
CA LYS A 52 -12.51 -10.49 -1.69
C LYS A 52 -12.73 -11.53 -0.60
N THR A 53 -12.00 -11.44 0.50
CA THR A 53 -12.20 -12.32 1.67
C THR A 53 -13.63 -12.21 2.20
N GLU A 54 -14.18 -10.99 2.33
CA GLU A 54 -15.57 -10.78 2.73
C GLU A 54 -16.58 -11.36 1.71
N MET A 55 -16.28 -11.30 0.42
CA MET A 55 -17.09 -11.94 -0.63
C MET A 55 -17.12 -13.47 -0.48
N VAL A 56 -15.98 -14.09 -0.24
CA VAL A 56 -15.86 -15.55 -0.02
C VAL A 56 -16.64 -15.97 1.22
N ILE A 57 -16.50 -15.22 2.33
CA ILE A 57 -17.25 -15.50 3.56
C ILE A 57 -18.76 -15.35 3.34
N ARG A 58 -19.19 -14.35 2.56
CA ARG A 58 -20.60 -14.14 2.22
C ARG A 58 -21.16 -15.29 1.39
N GLU A 59 -20.43 -15.81 0.40
CA GLU A 59 -20.86 -17.00 -0.35
C GLU A 59 -20.97 -18.23 0.56
N ALA A 60 -20.03 -18.41 1.49
CA ALA A 60 -20.12 -19.48 2.49
C ALA A 60 -21.38 -19.35 3.38
N ASP A 61 -21.73 -18.13 3.80
CA ASP A 61 -22.98 -17.87 4.53
C ASP A 61 -24.21 -18.22 3.67
N GLN A 62 -24.21 -17.88 2.38
CA GLN A 62 -25.30 -18.22 1.45
C GLN A 62 -25.44 -19.73 1.20
N ALA A 63 -24.32 -20.43 1.03
CA ALA A 63 -24.30 -21.89 0.85
C ALA A 63 -24.97 -22.60 2.02
N ARG A 64 -24.61 -22.22 3.25
CA ARG A 64 -25.19 -22.77 4.48
C ARG A 64 -26.67 -22.43 4.62
N ALA A 65 -27.05 -21.19 4.31
CA ALA A 65 -28.45 -20.79 4.35
C ALA A 65 -29.30 -21.65 3.41
N LYS A 66 -28.83 -21.92 2.18
CA LYS A 66 -29.50 -22.83 1.25
C LYS A 66 -29.55 -24.26 1.79
N ALA A 67 -28.41 -24.81 2.25
CA ALA A 67 -28.39 -26.17 2.80
C ALA A 67 -29.34 -26.38 3.99
N SER A 68 -29.51 -25.36 4.84
CA SER A 68 -30.44 -25.40 5.96
C SER A 68 -31.93 -25.49 5.59
N GLN A 69 -32.27 -25.27 4.32
CA GLN A 69 -33.64 -25.35 3.83
C GLN A 69 -34.05 -26.77 3.43
N TYR A 70 -33.11 -27.72 3.36
CA TYR A 70 -33.42 -29.10 3.04
C TYR A 70 -34.34 -29.75 4.11
N ARG A 71 -35.37 -30.47 3.67
CA ARG A 71 -36.40 -31.07 4.55
C ARG A 71 -36.47 -32.61 4.50
N GLY A 72 -35.67 -33.24 3.64
CA GLY A 72 -35.66 -34.70 3.48
C GLY A 72 -34.74 -35.41 4.48
N GLU A 73 -34.46 -36.68 4.22
CA GLU A 73 -33.53 -37.49 5.01
C GLU A 73 -32.09 -37.02 4.83
N LEU A 74 -31.44 -36.64 5.94
CA LEU A 74 -30.07 -36.14 5.95
C LEU A 74 -29.09 -37.26 5.59
N CYS A 75 -28.07 -36.91 4.79
CA CYS A 75 -27.08 -37.83 4.25
C CYS A 75 -27.63 -38.96 3.36
N SER A 76 -28.88 -38.83 2.89
CA SER A 76 -29.40 -39.60 1.75
C SER A 76 -28.72 -39.16 0.44
N ALA A 77 -28.89 -39.98 -0.61
CA ALA A 77 -28.42 -39.62 -1.95
C ALA A 77 -29.07 -38.32 -2.47
N ASP A 78 -30.34 -38.05 -2.09
CA ASP A 78 -31.04 -36.82 -2.44
C ASP A 78 -30.46 -35.61 -1.72
N HIS A 79 -30.10 -35.75 -0.44
CA HIS A 79 -29.41 -34.70 0.30
C HIS A 79 -28.05 -34.36 -0.32
N GLN A 80 -27.23 -35.36 -0.65
CA GLN A 80 -25.92 -35.12 -1.28
C GLN A 80 -26.05 -34.44 -2.65
N ARG A 81 -27.03 -34.87 -3.47
CA ARG A 81 -27.34 -34.20 -4.74
C ARG A 81 -27.81 -32.75 -4.55
N TYR A 82 -28.60 -32.48 -3.52
CA TYR A 82 -29.03 -31.13 -3.16
C TYR A 82 -27.86 -30.22 -2.78
N LEU A 83 -26.96 -30.72 -1.91
CA LEU A 83 -25.73 -30.00 -1.55
C LEU A 83 -24.85 -29.74 -2.78
N LEU A 84 -24.68 -30.73 -3.66
CA LEU A 84 -23.88 -30.61 -4.88
C LEU A 84 -24.46 -29.55 -5.82
N HIS A 85 -25.79 -29.48 -5.95
CA HIS A 85 -26.46 -28.46 -6.74
C HIS A 85 -26.20 -27.04 -6.19
N ILE A 86 -26.15 -26.87 -4.86
CA ILE A 86 -25.80 -25.59 -4.23
C ILE A 86 -24.37 -25.20 -4.59
N VAL A 87 -23.41 -26.12 -4.37
CA VAL A 87 -21.97 -25.87 -4.57
C VAL A 87 -21.66 -25.50 -6.02
N ARG A 88 -22.29 -26.17 -7.00
CA ARG A 88 -22.13 -25.87 -8.44
C ARG A 88 -22.53 -24.45 -8.85
N GLY A 89 -23.35 -23.77 -8.05
CA GLY A 89 -23.77 -22.38 -8.32
C GLY A 89 -22.93 -21.32 -7.61
N LEU A 90 -21.82 -21.70 -6.99
CA LEU A 90 -20.95 -20.82 -6.18
C LEU A 90 -19.52 -20.86 -6.72
N LEU A 91 -18.78 -19.76 -6.56
CA LEU A 91 -17.44 -19.63 -7.13
C LEU A 91 -16.35 -20.05 -6.14
N TYR A 92 -16.54 -19.77 -4.85
CA TYR A 92 -15.48 -19.96 -3.84
C TYR A 92 -15.72 -21.13 -2.89
N VAL A 93 -16.88 -21.80 -3.01
CA VAL A 93 -17.23 -22.94 -2.19
C VAL A 93 -16.88 -24.22 -2.94
N GLU A 94 -16.01 -25.03 -2.35
CA GLU A 94 -15.50 -26.26 -2.95
C GLU A 94 -16.37 -27.46 -2.57
N ASP A 95 -16.91 -27.46 -1.34
CA ASP A 95 -17.79 -28.52 -0.85
C ASP A 95 -18.66 -28.03 0.31
N LEU A 96 -19.70 -28.80 0.60
CA LEU A 96 -20.65 -28.53 1.67
C LEU A 96 -20.87 -29.83 2.44
N ILE A 97 -20.56 -29.78 3.73
CA ILE A 97 -20.55 -30.95 4.61
C ILE A 97 -21.63 -30.78 5.68
N TYR A 98 -22.41 -31.82 5.90
CA TYR A 98 -23.28 -31.94 7.06
C TYR A 98 -22.51 -32.54 8.24
N ALA A 99 -22.65 -31.88 9.39
CA ALA A 99 -21.98 -32.24 10.63
C ALA A 99 -22.97 -32.33 11.79
N ASN A 100 -22.72 -33.29 12.67
CA ASN A 100 -23.34 -33.38 13.99
C ASN A 100 -22.29 -32.99 15.04
N GLY A 101 -22.35 -31.74 15.50
CA GLY A 101 -21.31 -31.16 16.35
C GLY A 101 -19.96 -31.16 15.64
N GLN A 102 -18.95 -31.81 16.22
CA GLN A 102 -17.60 -31.93 15.65
C GLN A 102 -17.44 -33.15 14.71
N ARG A 103 -18.49 -33.93 14.49
CA ARG A 103 -18.45 -35.10 13.59
C ARG A 103 -18.98 -34.73 12.22
N PHE A 104 -18.15 -34.85 11.21
CA PHE A 104 -18.49 -34.57 9.81
C PHE A 104 -18.95 -35.87 9.17
N ILE A 105 -20.18 -35.91 8.67
CA ILE A 105 -20.85 -37.17 8.32
C ILE A 105 -20.87 -37.35 6.81
N CYS A 106 -21.43 -36.40 6.07
CA CYS A 106 -21.52 -36.49 4.61
C CYS A 106 -21.26 -35.15 3.93
N SER A 107 -20.67 -35.21 2.75
CA SER A 107 -20.45 -34.08 1.85
C SER A 107 -21.18 -34.28 0.53
N THR A 108 -20.92 -33.43 -0.46
CA THR A 108 -21.47 -33.58 -1.82
C THR A 108 -21.10 -34.90 -2.50
N SER A 109 -19.99 -35.53 -2.12
CA SER A 109 -19.47 -36.75 -2.75
C SER A 109 -19.05 -37.86 -1.77
N VAL A 110 -18.73 -37.53 -0.52
CA VAL A 110 -18.22 -38.48 0.47
C VAL A 110 -19.25 -38.71 1.58
N HIS A 111 -19.42 -39.96 2.01
CA HIS A 111 -20.21 -40.30 3.20
C HIS A 111 -19.38 -41.18 4.15
N GLN A 112 -19.12 -40.66 5.35
CA GLN A 112 -18.45 -41.33 6.45
C GLN A 112 -19.48 -41.94 7.40
N GLN A 113 -19.70 -43.26 7.36
CA GLN A 113 -20.75 -43.93 8.15
C GLN A 113 -20.64 -43.66 9.67
N THR A 114 -19.44 -43.61 10.23
CA THR A 114 -19.21 -43.31 11.65
C THR A 114 -19.01 -41.82 11.94
N GLY A 115 -18.96 -41.00 10.89
CA GLY A 115 -18.50 -39.61 10.92
C GLY A 115 -17.01 -39.48 11.19
N TRP A 116 -16.39 -38.46 10.57
CA TRP A 116 -15.02 -38.05 10.86
C TRP A 116 -15.01 -37.04 12.00
N ARG A 117 -14.29 -37.31 13.09
CA ARG A 117 -14.16 -36.37 14.20
C ARG A 117 -13.12 -35.31 13.87
N MET A 118 -13.58 -34.07 13.68
CA MET A 118 -12.66 -32.97 13.46
C MET A 118 -11.88 -32.65 14.75
N PRO A 119 -10.54 -32.43 14.67
CA PRO A 119 -9.76 -31.88 15.77
C PRO A 119 -10.28 -30.51 16.21
N ALA A 120 -9.76 -29.98 17.32
CA ALA A 120 -10.17 -28.68 17.82
C ALA A 120 -10.10 -27.58 16.73
N ALA A 121 -11.11 -26.71 16.72
CA ALA A 121 -11.20 -25.58 15.83
C ALA A 121 -10.10 -24.55 16.18
N ASN A 122 -9.56 -23.90 15.15
CA ASN A 122 -8.62 -22.80 15.35
C ASN A 122 -9.33 -21.56 15.88
N TYR A 123 -10.56 -21.32 15.42
CA TYR A 123 -11.39 -20.21 15.86
C TYR A 123 -12.80 -20.69 16.22
N THR A 124 -13.33 -20.19 17.32
CA THR A 124 -14.72 -20.46 17.75
C THR A 124 -15.41 -19.18 18.14
N LYS A 125 -16.68 -19.03 17.76
CA LYS A 125 -17.53 -17.92 18.18
C LYS A 125 -18.92 -18.44 18.54
N LYS A 126 -19.42 -18.03 19.71
CA LYS A 126 -20.78 -18.35 20.14
C LYS A 126 -21.82 -17.76 19.17
N PRO A 127 -22.97 -18.43 18.93
CA PRO A 127 -23.37 -19.69 19.57
C PRO A 127 -22.80 -20.96 18.91
N ASP A 128 -22.51 -20.95 17.61
CA ASP A 128 -22.36 -22.18 16.82
C ASP A 128 -21.33 -22.09 15.68
N VAL A 129 -20.38 -21.15 15.75
CA VAL A 129 -19.35 -20.97 14.71
C VAL A 129 -18.05 -21.64 15.14
N ALA A 130 -17.52 -22.48 14.28
CA ALA A 130 -16.20 -23.09 14.40
C ALA A 130 -15.48 -23.05 13.06
N ILE A 131 -14.21 -22.63 13.04
CA ILE A 131 -13.42 -22.54 11.82
C ILE A 131 -12.11 -23.32 12.02
N TYR A 132 -11.80 -24.15 11.03
CA TYR A 132 -10.63 -25.01 11.01
C TYR A 132 -9.77 -24.61 9.82
N TYR A 133 -8.54 -24.18 10.06
CA TYR A 133 -7.64 -23.70 9.02
C TYR A 133 -6.74 -24.83 8.53
N TYR A 134 -6.51 -24.92 7.22
CA TYR A 134 -5.55 -25.87 6.62
C TYR A 134 -5.67 -27.30 7.15
N ARG A 135 -6.87 -27.88 7.16
CA ARG A 135 -7.07 -29.28 7.56
C ARG A 135 -7.00 -30.18 6.33
N ASP A 136 -6.15 -31.19 6.40
CA ASP A 136 -6.23 -32.35 5.51
C ASP A 136 -7.21 -33.34 6.14
N THR A 137 -8.23 -33.74 5.39
CA THR A 137 -9.30 -34.61 5.87
C THR A 137 -9.67 -35.63 4.81
N PRO A 138 -10.32 -36.74 5.19
CA PRO A 138 -10.82 -37.72 4.21
C PRO A 138 -11.81 -37.15 3.18
N PHE A 139 -12.35 -35.95 3.39
CA PHE A 139 -13.22 -35.29 2.41
C PHE A 139 -12.43 -34.64 1.26
N TYR A 140 -11.19 -34.23 1.52
CA TYR A 140 -10.28 -33.55 0.56
C TYR A 140 -8.84 -34.06 0.78
N PRO A 141 -8.56 -35.34 0.47
CA PRO A 141 -7.27 -35.95 0.79
C PRO A 141 -6.13 -35.27 0.04
N GLY A 142 -5.09 -34.85 0.77
CA GLY A 142 -3.91 -34.19 0.21
C GLY A 142 -4.09 -32.70 -0.08
N PHE A 143 -5.25 -32.12 0.23
CA PHE A 143 -5.52 -30.69 0.10
C PHE A 143 -5.84 -30.10 1.47
N ALA A 144 -4.97 -29.21 1.95
CA ALA A 144 -5.18 -28.52 3.22
C ALA A 144 -6.23 -27.42 3.06
N MET A 145 -7.49 -27.73 3.36
CA MET A 145 -8.63 -26.83 3.13
C MET A 145 -9.03 -26.06 4.39
N ASN A 146 -9.76 -24.96 4.21
CA ASN A 146 -10.43 -24.29 5.32
C ASN A 146 -11.87 -24.78 5.44
N TYR A 147 -12.27 -25.08 6.68
CA TYR A 147 -13.61 -25.57 7.00
C TYR A 147 -14.31 -24.54 7.88
N MET A 148 -15.42 -23.98 7.40
CA MET A 148 -16.19 -22.95 8.08
C MET A 148 -17.54 -23.51 8.53
N GLN A 149 -17.61 -23.93 9.79
CA GLN A 149 -18.83 -24.47 10.41
C GLN A 149 -19.69 -23.35 10.99
N LYS A 150 -21.00 -23.44 10.73
CA LYS A 150 -22.04 -22.70 11.46
C LYS A 150 -23.27 -23.58 11.54
N GLY A 151 -23.65 -23.94 12.76
CA GLY A 151 -24.71 -24.92 12.99
C GLY A 151 -24.32 -26.31 12.44
N PRO A 152 -25.23 -27.01 11.74
CA PRO A 152 -24.99 -28.36 11.25
C PRO A 152 -24.29 -28.42 9.89
N TYR A 153 -23.92 -27.27 9.29
CA TYR A 153 -23.28 -27.24 7.98
C TYR A 153 -21.90 -26.61 8.04
N VAL A 154 -20.99 -27.20 7.27
CA VAL A 154 -19.60 -26.79 7.15
C VAL A 154 -19.30 -26.53 5.69
N VAL A 155 -18.80 -25.35 5.39
CA VAL A 155 -18.38 -24.97 4.04
C VAL A 155 -16.89 -25.24 3.92
N VAL A 156 -16.50 -25.88 2.83
CA VAL A 156 -15.09 -26.09 2.48
C VAL A 156 -14.67 -25.01 1.49
N VAL A 157 -13.58 -24.32 1.80
CA VAL A 157 -13.03 -23.24 0.98
C VAL A 157 -11.54 -23.50 0.79
N ASN A 158 -11.08 -23.37 -0.46
CA ASN A 158 -9.66 -23.38 -0.76
C ASN A 158 -8.99 -22.13 -0.13
N PRO A 159 -7.92 -22.26 0.69
CA PRO A 159 -7.21 -21.12 1.27
C PRO A 159 -6.79 -20.06 0.24
N PHE A 160 -6.46 -20.44 -1.00
CA PHE A 160 -6.09 -19.48 -2.06
C PHE A 160 -7.27 -18.64 -2.59
N SER A 161 -8.51 -19.05 -2.31
CA SER A 161 -9.71 -18.31 -2.73
C SER A 161 -9.89 -17.01 -1.94
N TYR A 162 -9.35 -16.89 -0.72
CA TYR A 162 -9.46 -15.65 0.06
C TYR A 162 -8.58 -14.52 -0.46
N SER A 163 -7.42 -14.88 -1.01
CA SER A 163 -6.29 -13.96 -1.15
C SER A 163 -5.77 -13.78 -2.57
N SER A 164 -6.31 -14.52 -3.54
CA SER A 164 -5.98 -14.37 -4.95
C SER A 164 -6.51 -13.04 -5.49
N VAL A 165 -5.91 -11.93 -5.07
CA VAL A 165 -5.96 -10.70 -5.83
C VAL A 165 -5.09 -10.93 -7.06
N ILE A 166 -5.56 -10.54 -8.24
CA ILE A 166 -4.75 -10.52 -9.46
C ILE A 166 -3.69 -9.44 -9.25
N ALA A 167 -2.64 -9.77 -8.52
CA ALA A 167 -1.43 -8.98 -8.49
C ALA A 167 -0.55 -9.51 -9.62
N SER A 168 -0.28 -8.66 -10.61
CA SER A 168 0.70 -8.94 -11.66
C SER A 168 2.12 -9.14 -11.10
N ASP A 169 2.33 -8.79 -9.82
CA ASP A 169 3.61 -8.85 -9.11
C ASP A 169 3.82 -10.22 -8.45
N ARG A 170 4.75 -11.01 -9.00
CA ARG A 170 5.16 -12.33 -8.47
C ARG A 170 5.90 -12.21 -7.12
N ASP A 171 6.40 -11.02 -6.78
CA ASP A 171 7.09 -10.77 -5.52
C ASP A 171 6.13 -10.42 -4.37
N LEU A 172 4.82 -10.33 -4.64
CA LEU A 172 3.83 -9.99 -3.63
C LEU A 172 3.67 -11.14 -2.62
N ALA A 173 4.14 -10.92 -1.40
CA ALA A 173 3.93 -11.81 -0.27
C ALA A 173 2.71 -11.32 0.52
N TYR A 174 1.80 -12.22 0.90
CA TYR A 174 0.62 -11.85 1.67
C TYR A 174 0.19 -12.95 2.64
N GLY A 175 -0.56 -12.56 3.66
CA GLY A 175 -1.26 -13.46 4.56
C GLY A 175 -2.56 -12.85 5.05
N VAL A 176 -3.64 -13.61 5.01
CA VAL A 176 -4.93 -13.29 5.63
C VAL A 176 -5.08 -14.07 6.92
N PHE A 177 -5.34 -13.37 8.01
CA PHE A 177 -5.38 -13.94 9.36
C PHE A 177 -6.57 -13.46 10.18
N ASP A 178 -6.94 -14.27 11.16
CA ASP A 178 -7.93 -13.92 12.18
C ASP A 178 -7.26 -13.08 13.27
N THR A 179 -7.83 -11.92 13.61
CA THR A 179 -7.24 -10.97 14.57
C THR A 179 -7.49 -11.34 16.04
N LYS A 180 -8.24 -12.41 16.32
CA LYS A 180 -8.43 -12.95 17.68
C LYS A 180 -7.37 -13.98 18.04
N THR A 181 -6.95 -14.78 17.05
CA THR A 181 -6.03 -15.89 17.22
C THR A 181 -4.66 -15.62 16.59
N ASN A 182 -4.56 -14.59 15.74
CA ASN A 182 -3.41 -14.27 14.89
C ASN A 182 -2.99 -15.42 13.96
N LEU A 183 -3.87 -16.39 13.74
CA LEU A 183 -3.61 -17.52 12.86
C LEU A 183 -3.98 -17.17 11.43
N PHE A 184 -3.07 -17.47 10.51
CA PHE A 184 -3.32 -17.36 9.09
C PHE A 184 -4.27 -18.47 8.63
N PHE A 185 -5.20 -18.08 7.77
CA PHE A 185 -6.07 -19.00 7.04
C PHE A 185 -5.87 -18.90 5.52
N SER A 186 -5.03 -17.98 5.06
CA SER A 186 -4.63 -17.90 3.66
C SER A 186 -3.27 -17.22 3.57
N VAL A 187 -2.29 -17.82 2.90
CA VAL A 187 -0.92 -17.30 2.76
C VAL A 187 -0.44 -17.53 1.33
N SER A 188 0.34 -16.60 0.80
CA SER A 188 0.95 -16.76 -0.52
C SER A 188 2.06 -17.81 -0.52
N ASN A 189 2.31 -18.45 -1.66
CA ASN A 189 3.29 -19.53 -1.77
C ASN A 189 4.76 -19.08 -1.67
N ASN A 190 5.03 -17.77 -1.74
CA ASN A 190 6.36 -17.18 -1.76
C ASN A 190 6.86 -16.68 -0.39
N VAL A 191 6.15 -17.01 0.70
CA VAL A 191 6.51 -16.61 2.06
C VAL A 191 6.09 -17.66 3.08
N GLU A 192 6.93 -17.89 4.08
CA GLU A 192 6.55 -18.76 5.18
C GLU A 192 5.59 -18.05 6.15
N PRO A 193 4.52 -18.72 6.62
CA PRO A 193 3.57 -18.12 7.56
C PRO A 193 4.22 -17.59 8.85
N ALA A 194 5.28 -18.25 9.33
CA ALA A 194 6.00 -17.87 10.54
C ALA A 194 6.69 -16.51 10.39
N GLU A 195 7.24 -16.21 9.21
CA GLU A 195 7.86 -14.91 8.92
C GLU A 195 6.83 -13.80 8.99
N LEU A 196 5.66 -13.97 8.37
CA LEU A 196 4.58 -12.99 8.46
C LEU A 196 4.00 -12.87 9.86
N HIS A 197 3.93 -13.97 10.61
CA HIS A 197 3.38 -13.98 11.96
C HIS A 197 4.22 -13.12 12.91
N ALA A 198 5.54 -13.18 12.81
CA ALA A 198 6.46 -12.34 13.58
C ALA A 198 6.31 -10.82 13.29
N LEU A 199 5.65 -10.48 12.19
CA LEU A 199 5.42 -9.11 11.75
C LEU A 199 4.04 -8.57 12.14
N ILE A 200 3.18 -9.40 12.73
CA ILE A 200 1.89 -8.94 13.27
C ILE A 200 2.17 -8.10 14.52
N ARG A 201 2.30 -6.78 14.32
CA ARG A 201 2.46 -5.80 15.40
C ARG A 201 1.17 -5.04 15.64
N GLU A 202 0.95 -4.64 16.89
CA GLU A 202 -0.07 -3.66 17.24
C GLU A 202 0.40 -2.26 16.83
N GLY A 203 -0.46 -1.48 16.17
CA GLY A 203 -0.24 -0.06 15.90
C GLY A 203 0.20 0.31 14.47
N ASP A 204 1.11 -0.45 13.85
CA ASP A 204 1.68 -0.02 12.56
C ASP A 204 0.91 -0.59 11.36
N THR A 205 0.32 0.30 10.57
CA THR A 205 -0.32 -0.02 9.27
C THR A 205 0.70 -0.09 8.13
N PHE A 206 1.92 0.40 8.35
CA PHE A 206 3.00 0.41 7.37
C PHE A 206 4.37 0.38 8.04
N PHE A 207 5.27 -0.51 7.61
CA PHE A 207 6.64 -0.56 8.11
C PHE A 207 7.62 -1.17 7.10
N ASN A 208 8.91 -0.89 7.28
CA ASN A 208 9.99 -1.48 6.50
C ASN A 208 10.76 -2.48 7.36
N GLN A 209 10.97 -3.69 6.84
CA GLN A 209 11.80 -4.70 7.50
C GLN A 209 12.53 -5.52 6.44
N ASN A 210 13.83 -5.76 6.65
CA ASN A 210 14.67 -6.58 5.77
C ASN A 210 14.62 -6.15 4.28
N GLY A 211 14.52 -4.84 4.02
CA GLY A 211 14.47 -4.32 2.66
C GLY A 211 13.13 -4.55 1.93
N ARG A 212 12.09 -5.00 2.65
CA ARG A 212 10.72 -5.12 2.15
C ARG A 212 9.82 -4.13 2.87
N VAL A 213 8.76 -3.74 2.17
CA VAL A 213 7.72 -2.87 2.69
C VAL A 213 6.52 -3.73 3.05
N TYR A 214 5.91 -3.47 4.20
CA TYR A 214 4.76 -4.20 4.71
C TYR A 214 3.60 -3.25 4.98
N THR A 215 2.38 -3.72 4.76
CA THR A 215 1.17 -3.07 5.25
C THR A 215 0.24 -4.07 5.92
N ILE A 216 -0.51 -3.61 6.92
CA ILE A 216 -1.54 -4.41 7.58
C ILE A 216 -2.87 -3.67 7.48
N ALA A 217 -3.79 -4.21 6.68
CA ALA A 217 -5.16 -3.74 6.62
C ALA A 217 -6.07 -4.64 7.48
N ARG A 218 -7.03 -4.02 8.17
CA ARG A 218 -7.96 -4.72 9.08
C ARG A 218 -9.39 -4.52 8.56
N SER A 219 -10.21 -5.58 8.61
CA SER A 219 -11.62 -5.45 8.28
C SER A 219 -12.34 -4.64 9.35
N ALA A 220 -13.24 -3.75 8.92
CA ALA A 220 -14.15 -3.02 9.80
C ALA A 220 -15.35 -3.88 10.24
N ILE A 221 -15.59 -5.02 9.57
CA ILE A 221 -16.80 -5.83 9.71
C ILE A 221 -16.53 -7.09 10.54
N ARG A 222 -15.37 -7.71 10.35
CA ARG A 222 -15.00 -9.01 10.95
C ARG A 222 -13.62 -8.94 11.60
N PRO A 223 -13.31 -9.83 12.56
CA PRO A 223 -11.98 -9.93 13.15
C PRO A 223 -10.98 -10.59 12.18
N ILE A 224 -10.78 -9.98 11.01
CA ILE A 224 -9.85 -10.44 9.97
C ILE A 224 -8.94 -9.30 9.57
N ALA A 225 -7.73 -9.65 9.17
CA ALA A 225 -6.74 -8.72 8.67
C ALA A 225 -5.91 -9.35 7.55
N VAL A 226 -5.33 -8.49 6.72
CA VAL A 226 -4.40 -8.86 5.66
C VAL A 226 -3.08 -8.17 5.94
N ILE A 227 -2.01 -8.94 6.03
CA ILE A 227 -0.64 -8.44 5.93
C ILE A 227 -0.16 -8.67 4.50
N MET A 228 0.47 -7.67 3.89
CA MET A 228 0.95 -7.73 2.52
C MET A 228 2.31 -7.06 2.41
N SER A 229 3.16 -7.56 1.52
CA SER A 229 4.52 -7.08 1.30
C SER A 229 4.96 -7.20 -0.14
N THR A 230 5.66 -6.19 -0.64
CA THR A 230 6.33 -6.21 -1.95
C THR A 230 7.83 -5.92 -1.80
N SER A 231 8.61 -6.33 -2.80
CA SER A 231 10.05 -6.13 -2.86
C SER A 231 10.41 -4.68 -3.21
N ARG A 232 11.57 -4.22 -2.73
CA ARG A 232 12.09 -2.88 -3.10
C ARG A 232 12.59 -2.82 -4.55
N ALA A 233 12.69 -3.94 -5.27
CA ALA A 233 13.12 -3.96 -6.66
C ALA A 233 11.99 -3.53 -7.62
N SER A 234 10.75 -4.02 -7.42
CA SER A 234 9.55 -3.47 -8.10
C SER A 234 9.35 -1.98 -7.80
N TYR A 235 9.70 -1.55 -6.58
CA TYR A 235 9.74 -0.14 -6.16
C TYR A 235 10.69 0.74 -7.00
N TYR A 236 11.80 0.21 -7.54
CA TYR A 236 12.74 0.97 -8.36
C TYR A 236 12.42 0.97 -9.87
N HIS A 237 11.71 -0.04 -10.38
CA HIS A 237 11.43 -0.10 -11.82
C HIS A 237 10.40 0.96 -12.26
N ASN A 238 9.35 1.20 -11.46
CA ASN A 238 8.41 2.32 -11.67
C ASN A 238 9.01 3.70 -11.33
N PHE A 239 10.08 3.73 -10.52
CA PHE A 239 10.77 4.94 -10.09
C PHE A 239 11.57 5.59 -11.24
N CYS A 240 12.19 4.80 -12.12
CA CYS A 240 12.96 5.33 -13.25
C CYS A 240 12.10 6.06 -14.28
N ASP A 241 10.87 5.63 -14.52
CA ASP A 241 9.98 6.27 -15.49
C ASP A 241 9.52 7.66 -15.01
N GLN A 242 9.18 7.81 -13.72
CA GLN A 242 8.75 9.09 -13.15
C GLN A 242 9.90 10.02 -12.77
N ALA A 243 11.05 9.49 -12.35
CA ALA A 243 12.24 10.30 -12.05
C ALA A 243 12.82 10.97 -13.30
N SER A 244 12.55 10.42 -14.49
CA SER A 244 12.94 11.02 -15.78
C SER A 244 12.34 12.43 -15.99
N LEU A 245 11.24 12.77 -15.31
CA LEU A 245 10.55 14.05 -15.45
C LEU A 245 11.04 15.13 -14.47
N THR A 246 11.38 14.78 -13.23
CA THR A 246 11.73 15.77 -12.18
C THR A 246 13.21 16.14 -12.17
N LEU A 247 14.10 15.23 -12.58
CA LEU A 247 15.53 15.49 -12.76
C LEU A 247 15.84 16.59 -13.78
N PRO A 248 15.29 16.59 -15.01
CA PRO A 248 15.57 17.66 -15.97
C PRO A 248 15.04 19.01 -15.49
N LEU A 249 13.90 19.05 -14.79
CA LEU A 249 13.37 20.28 -14.18
C LEU A 249 14.33 20.88 -13.13
N GLY A 250 14.92 20.04 -12.27
CA GLY A 250 15.93 20.48 -11.29
C GLY A 250 17.21 21.02 -11.95
N ILE A 251 17.64 20.39 -13.05
CA ILE A 251 18.79 20.84 -13.85
C ILE A 251 18.47 22.18 -14.53
N ILE A 252 17.29 22.33 -15.14
CA ILE A 252 16.86 23.57 -15.80
C ILE A 252 16.79 24.73 -14.79
N CYS A 253 16.23 24.50 -13.60
CA CYS A 253 16.20 25.52 -12.53
C CYS A 253 17.61 25.93 -12.08
N SER A 254 18.54 24.97 -11.97
CA SER A 254 19.94 25.25 -11.62
C SER A 254 20.64 26.10 -12.69
N ILE A 255 20.41 25.79 -13.97
CA ILE A 255 20.94 26.55 -15.11
C ILE A 255 20.37 27.99 -15.10
N LEU A 256 19.07 28.16 -14.86
CA LEU A 256 18.43 29.48 -14.79
C LEU A 256 18.97 30.33 -13.64
N LEU A 257 19.20 29.75 -12.46
CA LEU A 257 19.78 30.46 -11.32
C LEU A 257 21.21 30.92 -11.60
N VAL A 258 22.03 30.06 -12.22
CA VAL A 258 23.38 30.43 -12.65
C VAL A 258 23.34 31.57 -13.67
N LEU A 259 22.44 31.51 -14.66
CA LEU A 259 22.28 32.55 -15.68
C LEU A 259 21.85 33.90 -15.10
N VAL A 260 20.91 33.91 -14.15
CA VAL A 260 20.47 35.15 -13.48
C VAL A 260 21.57 35.75 -12.62
N TRP A 261 22.35 34.91 -11.93
CA TRP A 261 23.42 35.36 -11.04
C TRP A 261 24.70 35.75 -11.78
N SER A 262 24.95 35.18 -12.96
CA SER A 262 26.05 35.55 -13.85
C SER A 262 25.77 36.79 -14.68
N ARG A 263 24.54 37.33 -14.66
CA ARG A 263 24.27 38.62 -15.32
C ARG A 263 25.06 39.72 -14.61
N PRO A 264 25.89 40.49 -15.33
CA PRO A 264 26.54 41.65 -14.74
C PRO A 264 25.42 42.58 -14.24
N ARG A 265 25.41 42.85 -12.93
CA ARG A 265 24.58 43.93 -12.40
C ARG A 265 25.03 45.20 -13.15
N PRO A 266 24.13 45.92 -13.84
CA PRO A 266 24.53 47.17 -14.45
C PRO A 266 25.07 48.05 -13.33
N THR A 267 26.38 48.27 -13.34
CA THR A 267 27.00 49.35 -12.59
C THR A 267 26.36 50.62 -13.14
N VAL A 268 25.40 51.18 -12.41
CA VAL A 268 24.96 52.55 -12.65
C VAL A 268 26.19 53.40 -12.37
N SER A 269 26.96 53.71 -13.41
CA SER A 269 28.10 54.59 -13.31
C SER A 269 27.56 55.98 -12.99
N LEU A 270 28.01 56.58 -11.88
CA LEU A 270 27.73 57.98 -11.54
C LEU A 270 28.02 58.96 -12.69
N ALA A 271 28.83 58.56 -13.69
CA ALA A 271 29.11 59.34 -14.90
C ALA A 271 27.86 59.66 -15.75
N ALA A 272 26.82 58.83 -15.73
CA ALA A 272 25.60 59.08 -16.51
C ALA A 272 24.68 60.13 -15.86
N GLN A 273 24.85 60.43 -14.56
CA GLN A 273 24.03 61.39 -13.83
C GLN A 273 24.58 62.83 -13.95
N TYR A 274 25.87 63.00 -14.23
CA TYR A 274 26.48 64.33 -14.47
C TYR A 274 26.31 64.82 -15.92
N ALA A 275 26.15 63.92 -16.90
CA ALA A 275 25.91 64.32 -18.30
C ALA A 275 24.52 64.93 -18.53
N ALA A 276 23.53 64.63 -17.68
CA ALA A 276 22.18 65.18 -17.74
C ALA A 276 22.00 66.51 -16.97
N ALA A 277 23.02 66.97 -16.24
CA ALA A 277 22.98 68.18 -15.41
C ALA A 277 23.92 69.31 -15.91
N GLY A 278 24.53 69.16 -17.09
CA GLY A 278 25.66 69.96 -17.56
C GLY A 278 25.43 70.89 -18.75
N SER A 279 24.21 71.40 -18.97
CA SER A 279 23.99 72.42 -20.00
C SER A 279 22.89 73.43 -19.66
N GLU A 280 23.02 74.15 -18.55
CA GLU A 280 22.66 75.58 -18.48
C GLU A 280 23.59 76.26 -17.45
N LEU A 281 24.37 77.22 -17.93
CA LEU A 281 25.34 78.04 -17.21
C LEU A 281 24.65 79.00 -16.22
N PRO A 282 25.20 79.23 -15.03
CA PRO A 282 25.24 80.57 -14.43
C PRO A 282 26.71 80.97 -14.14
N PRO A 283 27.05 82.19 -13.68
CA PRO A 283 26.32 83.45 -13.57
C PRO A 283 27.13 84.65 -14.15
N ALA A 284 26.61 85.88 -14.07
CA ALA A 284 27.47 87.08 -14.05
C ALA A 284 27.24 87.85 -12.72
N ALA A 285 28.35 88.13 -12.05
CA ALA A 285 28.47 88.79 -10.75
C ALA A 285 28.18 90.32 -10.82
N PRO A 286 28.12 91.03 -9.67
CA PRO A 286 27.45 92.32 -9.55
C PRO A 286 28.34 93.53 -9.88
N ALA A 287 27.72 94.66 -10.21
CA ALA A 287 28.32 95.99 -10.11
C ALA A 287 27.29 97.02 -9.60
N LEU A 288 27.55 97.57 -8.42
CA LEU A 288 26.99 98.83 -7.89
C LEU A 288 27.80 100.02 -8.47
N PRO A 289 27.48 101.31 -8.18
CA PRO A 289 26.21 102.05 -8.31
C PRO A 289 26.42 103.41 -9.02
N ALA A 290 25.36 104.13 -9.43
CA ALA A 290 25.38 105.59 -9.56
C ALA A 290 23.96 106.16 -9.78
N ASP A 291 23.41 106.66 -8.67
CA ASP A 291 22.78 107.97 -8.47
C ASP A 291 22.19 108.81 -9.64
N TYR A 292 21.13 109.53 -9.26
CA TYR A 292 20.54 110.76 -9.81
C TYR A 292 19.58 110.76 -11.02
N ARG A 293 18.34 111.14 -10.71
CA ARG A 293 17.70 112.46 -10.94
C ARG A 293 16.40 112.45 -11.78
N TYR A 294 15.38 113.00 -11.10
CA TYR A 294 14.11 113.58 -11.55
C TYR A 294 13.02 112.63 -12.05
#